data_AF-A0A1M7KGN4-F1
#
_entry.id   AF-A0A1M7KGN4-F1
#
_cell.length_a   1.000
_cell.length_b   1.000
_cell.length_c   1.000
_cell.angle_alpha   90.00
_cell.angle_beta   90.00
_cell.angle_gamma   90.00
#
_symmetry.space_group_name_H-M   'P 1'
#
loop_
_entity.id
_entity.type
_entity.pdbx_description
1 polymer ?
#
loop_
_entity_poly.entity_id
_entity_poly.type
_entity_poly.pdbx_seq_one_letter_code
_entity_poly.pdbx_strand_id
1 'polypeptide(L)'
;MKKIVLAALAATLMLSSGAWAGFSIHVDNNKKSERRNDPPPPPPPPRERLECRFEKPDCRPRDRHYRVDYRNRRPMVEGECYRGDADGRWDYYCNDGTRWMTIDFRRNRPGRVDCLDPRRGRFFDARDVRECVRIHDR
;
A
#
# COMPACT_ATOMS: atom_id res chain seq x y z
N MET A 1 -11.76 46.15 22.54
CA MET A 1 -10.94 47.35 22.24
C MET A 1 -9.52 46.92 21.87
N LYS A 2 -9.08 47.24 20.63
CA LYS A 2 -7.74 47.77 20.25
C LYS A 2 -6.47 46.94 20.61
N LYS A 3 -5.50 46.60 19.75
CA LYS A 3 -5.16 46.91 18.34
C LYS A 3 -4.19 45.85 17.79
N ILE A 4 -4.29 45.63 16.49
CA ILE A 4 -3.31 45.01 15.59
C ILE A 4 -2.00 45.82 15.64
N VAL A 5 -0.86 45.15 15.59
CA VAL A 5 0.39 45.75 15.10
C VAL A 5 0.89 44.93 13.92
N LEU A 6 0.75 45.55 12.76
CA LEU A 6 1.40 45.23 11.50
C LEU A 6 2.65 46.12 11.37
N ALA A 7 3.53 45.71 10.45
CA ALA A 7 4.60 46.47 9.77
C ALA A 7 6.01 46.35 10.41
N ALA A 8 7.12 46.27 9.65
CA ALA A 8 7.31 46.58 8.22
C ALA A 8 8.66 46.04 7.66
N LEU A 9 8.67 45.83 6.33
CA LEU A 9 9.72 46.18 5.33
C LEU A 9 11.07 45.42 5.39
N ALA A 10 11.36 44.53 4.42
CA ALA A 10 11.76 44.77 3.02
C ALA A 10 13.25 45.13 2.86
N ALA A 11 14.02 44.18 2.30
CA ALA A 11 15.26 44.43 1.59
C ALA A 11 15.43 43.40 0.48
N THR A 12 14.93 43.75 -0.71
CA THR A 12 15.37 43.17 -1.98
C THR A 12 16.69 43.81 -2.37
N LEU A 13 17.70 43.00 -2.73
CA LEU A 13 18.65 43.33 -3.80
C LEU A 13 19.09 42.04 -4.49
N MET A 14 19.01 42.08 -5.81
CA MET A 14 19.20 40.98 -6.75
C MET A 14 20.68 40.67 -7.03
N LEU A 15 20.84 39.58 -7.79
CA LEU A 15 21.91 39.26 -8.76
C LEU A 15 22.94 38.23 -8.29
N SER A 16 22.69 36.98 -8.68
CA SER A 16 23.77 36.16 -9.27
C SER A 16 23.18 35.17 -10.27
N SER A 17 23.24 35.58 -11.54
CA SER A 17 23.14 34.70 -12.69
C SER A 17 24.34 33.73 -12.64
N GLY A 18 24.11 32.52 -12.14
CA GLY A 18 25.08 31.43 -12.11
C GLY A 18 24.81 30.43 -13.22
N ALA A 19 25.52 30.61 -14.32
CA ALA A 19 25.88 29.65 -15.39
C ALA A 19 25.14 28.30 -15.43
N TRP A 20 24.40 28.11 -16.53
CA TRP A 20 24.13 26.78 -17.08
C TRP A 20 25.46 26.17 -17.54
N ALA A 21 26.13 25.43 -16.66
CA ALA A 21 27.20 24.53 -17.05
C ALA A 21 26.56 23.31 -17.71
N GLY A 22 26.30 23.44 -19.01
CA GLY A 22 26.06 22.30 -19.88
C GLY A 22 27.32 21.42 -19.85
N PHE A 23 27.19 20.24 -19.25
CA PHE A 23 28.17 19.18 -19.46
C PHE A 23 28.00 18.67 -20.89
N SER A 24 28.74 19.28 -21.82
CA SER A 24 29.01 18.69 -23.13
C SER A 24 29.88 17.47 -22.90
N ILE A 25 29.27 16.28 -22.92
CA ILE A 25 30.03 15.03 -23.02
C ILE A 25 30.61 15.00 -24.43
N HIS A 26 31.89 15.36 -24.55
CA HIS A 26 32.69 14.98 -25.71
C HIS A 26 32.88 13.47 -25.67
N VAL A 27 32.17 12.76 -26.54
CA VAL A 27 32.44 11.34 -26.81
C VAL A 27 33.56 11.30 -27.85
N ASP A 28 34.78 11.05 -27.39
CA ASP A 28 35.90 10.65 -28.24
C ASP A 28 35.56 9.31 -28.89
N ASN A 29 35.20 9.38 -30.17
CA ASN A 29 34.79 8.23 -30.95
C ASN A 29 36.03 7.54 -31.52
N ASN A 30 36.83 6.88 -30.67
CA ASN A 30 37.88 6.00 -31.16
C ASN A 30 38.29 4.91 -30.16
N LYS A 31 37.54 3.80 -30.15
CA LYS A 31 38.12 2.46 -29.90
C LYS A 31 37.13 1.37 -30.29
N LYS A 32 37.56 0.58 -31.28
CA LYS A 32 37.17 -0.80 -31.62
C LYS A 32 35.93 -1.33 -30.89
N SER A 33 34.85 -1.51 -31.65
CA SER A 33 33.70 -2.33 -31.30
C SER A 33 34.13 -3.79 -31.12
N GLU A 34 34.63 -4.14 -29.95
CA GLU A 34 34.61 -5.51 -29.48
C GLU A 34 33.14 -5.81 -29.15
N ARG A 35 32.47 -6.51 -30.06
CA ARG A 35 31.13 -7.07 -29.82
C ARG A 35 31.26 -8.01 -28.62
N ARG A 36 31.09 -7.47 -27.42
CA ARG A 36 30.84 -8.24 -26.22
C ARG A 36 29.57 -9.05 -26.52
N ASN A 37 29.75 -10.36 -26.70
CA ASN A 37 28.69 -11.34 -26.61
C ASN A 37 28.25 -11.40 -25.13
N ASP A 38 27.77 -10.28 -24.58
CA ASP A 38 27.18 -10.30 -23.26
C ASP A 38 25.91 -11.14 -23.37
N PRO A 39 25.77 -12.22 -22.58
CA PRO A 39 24.56 -13.03 -22.61
C PRO A 39 23.35 -12.14 -22.32
N PRO A 40 22.18 -12.44 -22.90
CA PRO A 40 20.99 -11.65 -22.66
C PRO A 40 20.74 -11.57 -21.14
N PRO A 41 20.27 -10.42 -20.63
CA PRO A 41 19.99 -10.28 -19.20
C PRO A 41 19.03 -11.41 -18.78
N PRO A 42 19.22 -11.97 -17.57
CA PRO A 42 18.32 -13.00 -17.08
C PRO A 42 16.88 -12.47 -17.09
N PRO A 43 15.88 -13.32 -17.37
CA PRO A 43 14.49 -12.91 -17.33
C PRO A 43 14.18 -12.33 -15.94
N PRO A 44 13.32 -11.30 -15.86
CA PRO A 44 12.93 -10.74 -14.58
C PRO A 44 12.31 -11.84 -13.70
N PRO A 45 12.48 -11.78 -12.37
CA PRO A 45 11.83 -12.73 -11.49
C PRO A 45 10.32 -12.74 -11.74
N PRO A 46 9.64 -13.90 -11.63
CA PRO A 46 8.20 -13.96 -11.75
C PRO A 46 7.57 -12.94 -10.80
N ARG A 47 6.76 -12.02 -11.33
CA ARG A 47 5.98 -11.13 -10.47
C ARG A 47 5.00 -12.01 -9.70
N GLU A 48 5.02 -11.93 -8.38
CA GLU A 48 3.98 -12.56 -7.56
C GLU A 48 2.62 -12.05 -8.09
N ARG A 49 1.71 -12.97 -8.38
CA ARG A 49 0.35 -12.61 -8.79
C ARG A 49 -0.30 -11.85 -7.62
N LEU A 50 -1.03 -10.77 -7.91
CA LEU A 50 -1.82 -10.10 -6.88
C LEU A 50 -2.86 -11.08 -6.34
N GLU A 51 -2.91 -11.24 -5.03
CA GLU A 51 -3.81 -12.13 -4.33
C GLU A 51 -4.46 -11.38 -3.17
N CYS A 52 -5.80 -11.40 -3.10
CA CYS A 52 -6.59 -10.85 -2.01
C CYS A 52 -7.42 -11.99 -1.44
N ARG A 53 -6.96 -12.61 -0.34
CA ARG A 53 -7.59 -13.80 0.24
C ARG A 53 -8.38 -13.47 1.49
N PHE A 54 -9.53 -14.11 1.66
CA PHE A 54 -10.28 -14.10 2.90
C PHE A 54 -9.89 -15.29 3.78
N GLU A 55 -9.48 -15.00 5.01
CA GLU A 55 -9.26 -16.00 6.05
C GLU A 55 -10.28 -15.80 7.17
N LYS A 56 -10.98 -16.87 7.54
CA LYS A 56 -11.95 -16.79 8.63
C LYS A 56 -11.20 -16.66 9.96
N PRO A 57 -11.59 -15.72 10.85
CA PRO A 57 -11.00 -15.64 12.18
C PRO A 57 -11.10 -16.97 12.95
N ASP A 58 -9.99 -17.37 13.58
CA ASP A 58 -9.88 -18.57 14.43
C ASP A 58 -9.27 -18.18 15.79
N CYS A 59 -9.97 -17.32 16.53
CA CYS A 59 -9.56 -16.88 17.86
C CYS A 59 -9.70 -18.01 18.90
N ARG A 60 -8.68 -18.18 19.76
CA ARG A 60 -8.75 -19.03 20.95
C ARG A 60 -9.01 -18.19 22.20
N PRO A 61 -9.52 -18.78 23.31
CA PRO A 61 -9.86 -18.03 24.52
C PRO A 61 -8.72 -17.19 25.15
N ARG A 62 -7.46 -17.53 24.87
CA ARG A 62 -6.27 -16.81 25.39
C ARG A 62 -5.70 -15.79 24.39
N ASP A 63 -6.17 -15.82 23.15
CA ASP A 63 -5.66 -14.93 22.12
C ASP A 63 -6.18 -13.52 22.37
N ARG A 64 -5.30 -12.53 22.23
CA ARG A 64 -5.65 -11.11 22.28
C ARG A 64 -5.66 -10.49 20.88
N HIS A 65 -4.83 -11.03 20.01
CA HIS A 65 -4.65 -10.56 18.64
C HIS A 65 -4.51 -11.77 17.73
N TYR A 66 -5.14 -11.71 16.57
CA TYR A 66 -5.05 -12.72 15.53
C TYR A 66 -4.42 -12.09 14.30
N ARG A 67 -3.47 -12.81 13.70
CA ARG A 67 -2.81 -12.39 12.48
C ARG A 67 -2.40 -13.59 11.65
N VAL A 68 -2.67 -13.51 10.36
CA VAL A 68 -2.16 -14.44 9.36
C VAL A 68 -1.42 -13.64 8.32
N ASP A 69 -0.23 -14.10 7.94
CA ASP A 69 0.59 -13.47 6.91
C ASP A 69 0.59 -14.30 5.62
N TYR A 70 0.76 -13.64 4.48
CA TYR A 70 1.16 -14.29 3.23
C TYR A 70 2.59 -14.85 3.35
N ARG A 71 3.01 -15.65 2.35
CA ARG A 71 4.39 -16.16 2.26
C ARG A 71 5.45 -15.05 2.26
N ASN A 72 5.09 -13.87 1.73
CA ASN A 72 5.95 -12.69 1.70
C ASN A 72 5.96 -11.89 3.02
N ARG A 73 5.39 -12.44 4.11
CA ARG A 73 5.32 -11.88 5.47
C ARG A 73 4.49 -10.60 5.61
N ARG A 74 3.73 -10.22 4.59
CA ARG A 74 2.71 -9.16 4.71
C ARG A 74 1.45 -9.73 5.35
N PRO A 75 0.72 -8.94 6.15
CA PRO A 75 -0.52 -9.40 6.72
C PRO A 75 -1.51 -9.75 5.60
N MET A 76 -2.27 -10.82 5.81
CA MET A 76 -3.47 -11.19 5.05
C MET A 76 -4.70 -10.74 5.81
N VAL A 77 -4.71 -10.95 7.11
CA VAL A 77 -5.75 -10.49 8.04
C VAL A 77 -5.12 -10.19 9.39
N GLU A 78 -5.62 -9.15 10.04
CA GLU A 78 -5.32 -8.87 11.45
C GLU A 78 -6.56 -8.31 12.17
N GLY A 79 -6.65 -8.61 13.46
CA GLY A 79 -7.76 -8.14 14.30
C GLY A 79 -7.62 -8.55 15.76
N GLU A 80 -8.56 -8.09 16.57
CA GLU A 80 -8.56 -8.36 18.01
C GLU A 80 -9.47 -9.54 18.38
N CYS A 81 -8.97 -10.34 19.31
CA CYS A 81 -9.73 -11.45 19.89
C CYS A 81 -10.19 -11.06 21.30
N TYR A 82 -11.46 -11.30 21.59
CA TYR A 82 -12.02 -11.13 22.92
C TYR A 82 -12.68 -12.43 23.39
N ARG A 83 -12.11 -13.05 24.43
CA ARG A 83 -12.62 -14.31 25.03
C ARG A 83 -12.83 -15.44 24.02
N GLY A 84 -11.99 -15.52 22.99
CA GLY A 84 -12.08 -16.54 21.94
C GLY A 84 -13.02 -16.19 20.79
N ASP A 85 -13.59 -15.00 20.79
CA ASP A 85 -14.35 -14.50 19.66
C ASP A 85 -13.56 -13.41 18.91
N ALA A 86 -13.74 -13.35 17.58
CA ALA A 86 -13.40 -12.16 16.81
C ALA A 86 -14.32 -11.01 17.22
N ASP A 87 -13.73 -9.88 17.61
CA ASP A 87 -14.48 -8.73 18.10
C ASP A 87 -13.82 -7.43 17.64
N GLY A 88 -14.64 -6.40 17.39
CA GLY A 88 -14.20 -5.11 16.90
C GLY A 88 -13.73 -5.13 15.45
N ARG A 89 -12.79 -4.24 15.12
CA ARG A 89 -12.31 -4.01 13.76
C ARG A 89 -11.32 -5.09 13.31
N TRP A 90 -11.58 -5.66 12.14
CA TRP A 90 -10.72 -6.61 11.45
C TRP A 90 -10.39 -6.11 10.05
N ASP A 91 -9.10 -6.04 9.72
CA ASP A 91 -8.60 -5.54 8.45
C ASP A 91 -8.00 -6.67 7.62
N TYR A 92 -8.37 -6.72 6.34
CA TYR A 92 -7.95 -7.73 5.37
C TYR A 92 -7.15 -7.08 4.24
N TYR A 93 -6.03 -7.70 3.89
CA TYR A 93 -5.05 -7.17 2.97
C TYR A 93 -4.75 -8.14 1.82
N CYS A 94 -4.41 -7.57 0.67
CA CYS A 94 -3.84 -8.31 -0.45
C CYS A 94 -2.33 -8.53 -0.20
N ASN A 95 -1.72 -9.43 -0.96
CA ASN A 95 -0.29 -9.76 -0.82
C ASN A 95 0.65 -8.60 -1.19
N ASP A 96 0.15 -7.52 -1.80
CA ASP A 96 0.88 -6.27 -2.03
C ASP A 96 0.77 -5.28 -0.84
N GLY A 97 -0.02 -5.61 0.19
CA GLY A 97 -0.31 -4.77 1.35
C GLY A 97 -1.53 -3.85 1.20
N THR A 98 -2.22 -3.88 0.07
CA THR A 98 -3.46 -3.10 -0.13
C THR A 98 -4.56 -3.65 0.76
N ARG A 99 -5.15 -2.81 1.62
CA ARG A 99 -6.34 -3.20 2.39
C ARG A 99 -7.53 -3.26 1.45
N TRP A 100 -8.17 -4.42 1.34
CA TRP A 100 -9.30 -4.62 0.42
C TRP A 100 -10.63 -4.83 1.14
N MET A 101 -10.60 -5.14 2.44
CA MET A 101 -11.82 -5.29 3.23
C MET A 101 -11.59 -4.94 4.71
N THR A 102 -12.59 -4.34 5.34
CA THR A 102 -12.67 -4.17 6.80
C THR A 102 -14.00 -4.73 7.29
N ILE A 103 -13.97 -5.49 8.38
CA ILE A 103 -15.19 -6.04 9.02
C ILE A 103 -15.21 -5.58 10.48
N ASP A 104 -16.35 -5.05 10.94
CA ASP A 104 -16.60 -4.84 12.37
C ASP A 104 -17.32 -6.06 12.95
N PHE A 105 -16.58 -6.94 13.61
CA PHE A 105 -17.13 -8.13 14.24
C PHE A 105 -17.74 -7.83 15.61
N ARG A 106 -18.81 -8.56 15.93
CA ARG A 106 -19.38 -8.62 17.29
C ARG A 106 -19.51 -10.07 17.69
N ARG A 107 -18.60 -10.54 18.54
CA ARG A 107 -18.51 -11.95 18.98
C ARG A 107 -18.67 -12.95 17.83
N ASN A 108 -17.70 -12.99 16.92
CA ASN A 108 -17.68 -13.85 15.72
C ASN A 108 -18.76 -13.56 14.66
N ARG A 109 -19.67 -12.60 14.87
CA ARG A 109 -20.67 -12.22 13.88
C ARG A 109 -20.19 -11.00 13.08
N PRO A 110 -20.09 -11.10 11.75
CA PRO A 110 -19.73 -9.95 10.94
C PRO A 110 -20.85 -8.90 11.00
N GLY A 111 -20.51 -7.67 11.35
CA GLY A 111 -21.37 -6.51 11.27
C GLY A 111 -21.19 -5.80 9.94
N ARG A 112 -20.69 -4.55 9.99
CA ARG A 112 -20.44 -3.74 8.80
C ARG A 112 -19.25 -4.31 8.01
N VAL A 113 -19.39 -4.39 6.69
CA VAL A 113 -18.34 -4.88 5.78
C VAL A 113 -17.99 -3.76 4.79
N ASP A 114 -16.87 -3.08 5.02
CA ASP A 114 -16.32 -2.14 4.05
C ASP A 114 -15.49 -2.90 3.01
N CYS A 115 -15.88 -2.82 1.74
CA CYS A 115 -15.18 -3.46 0.64
C CYS A 115 -14.54 -2.43 -0.29
N LEU A 116 -13.29 -2.63 -0.67
CA LEU A 116 -12.62 -1.82 -1.70
C LEU A 116 -13.19 -2.19 -3.07
N ASP A 117 -13.72 -1.21 -3.81
CA ASP A 117 -14.03 -1.38 -5.24
C ASP A 117 -12.74 -1.21 -6.06
N PRO A 118 -12.19 -2.29 -6.66
CA PRO A 118 -10.92 -2.22 -7.40
C PRO A 118 -11.03 -1.37 -8.66
N ARG A 119 -12.25 -1.12 -9.18
CA ARG A 119 -12.46 -0.29 -10.38
C ARG A 119 -12.50 1.19 -10.05
N ARG A 120 -12.98 1.54 -8.85
CA ARG A 120 -13.18 2.92 -8.41
C ARG A 120 -12.15 3.41 -7.40
N GLY A 121 -11.37 2.50 -6.81
CA GLY A 121 -10.36 2.80 -5.80
C GLY A 121 -10.94 3.36 -4.49
N ARG A 122 -12.21 3.03 -4.16
CA ARG A 122 -12.89 3.53 -2.96
C ARG A 122 -13.63 2.43 -2.23
N PHE A 123 -13.75 2.57 -0.91
CA PHE A 123 -14.54 1.66 -0.10
C PHE A 123 -16.05 1.92 -0.26
N PHE A 124 -16.84 0.86 -0.18
CA PHE A 124 -18.29 0.89 -0.10
C PHE A 124 -18.78 -0.13 0.94
N ASP A 125 -19.99 0.08 1.45
CA ASP A 125 -20.64 -0.83 2.39
C ASP A 125 -21.22 -2.03 1.62
N ALA A 126 -20.58 -3.18 1.75
CA ALA A 126 -21.01 -4.43 1.13
C ALA A 126 -22.08 -5.13 1.98
N ARG A 127 -22.98 -5.87 1.32
CA ARG A 127 -24.07 -6.60 2.00
C ARG A 127 -23.54 -7.69 2.92
N ASP A 128 -22.46 -8.35 2.47
CA ASP A 128 -21.80 -9.41 3.20
C ASP A 128 -20.37 -9.64 2.68
N VAL A 129 -19.62 -10.48 3.38
CA VAL A 129 -18.26 -10.88 3.02
C VAL A 129 -18.19 -11.51 1.63
N ARG A 130 -19.22 -12.28 1.22
CA ARG A 130 -19.20 -13.00 -0.07
C ARG A 130 -19.32 -12.05 -1.25
N GLU A 131 -20.07 -10.96 -1.12
CA GLU A 131 -20.10 -9.89 -2.12
C GLU A 131 -18.70 -9.33 -2.35
N CYS A 132 -17.97 -9.02 -1.27
CA CYS A 132 -16.63 -8.49 -1.40
C CYS A 132 -15.64 -9.50 -1.99
N VAL A 133 -15.64 -10.74 -1.50
CA VAL A 133 -14.79 -11.82 -2.04
C VAL A 133 -15.02 -12.01 -3.54
N ARG A 134 -16.27 -12.04 -4.00
CA ARG A 134 -16.60 -12.21 -5.43
C ARG A 134 -16.06 -11.09 -6.32
N ILE A 135 -15.91 -9.88 -5.79
CA ILE A 135 -15.36 -8.74 -6.53
C ILE A 135 -13.85 -8.89 -6.73
N HIS A 136 -13.15 -9.51 -5.78
CA HIS A 136 -11.69 -9.65 -5.75
C HIS A 136 -11.17 -11.01 -6.25
N ASP A 137 -12.01 -12.03 -6.37
CA ASP A 137 -11.67 -13.36 -6.91
C ASP A 137 -11.48 -13.40 -8.45
N ARG A 138 -11.55 -12.26 -9.16
CA ARG A 138 -11.48 -12.17 -10.63
C ARG A 138 -10.05 -11.95 -11.13
#